data_AF-A0A224YWZ3-F1
#
_entry.id   AF-A0A224YWZ3-F1
#
_cell.length_a   1.000
_cell.length_b   1.000
_cell.length_c   1.000
_cell.angle_alpha   90.00
_cell.angle_beta   90.00
_cell.angle_gamma   90.00
#
_symmetry.space_group_name_H-M   'P 1'
#
loop_
_entity.id
_entity.type
_entity.pdbx_description
1 polymer ?
#
loop_
_entity_poly.entity_id
_entity_poly.type
_entity_poly.pdbx_seq_one_letter_code
_entity_poly.pdbx_strand_id
1 'polypeptide(L)'
;MTPFSEPGPADTPKGRYQKAQIKTRNVVERAFGVWKRRFPCLDMGMQHKAKNIVLIITACAALHNLACLLREPEPPAQRVPQPTPNHTVATRTVHLPPVDRLTDSRSGNQARHLLIRKSFT
;
A
#
# COMPACT_ATOMS: atom_id res chain seq x y z
N MET A 1 7.99 -3.24 -4.02
CA MET A 1 8.30 -4.67 -4.13
C MET A 1 7.44 -5.25 -5.24
N THR A 2 8.05 -5.51 -6.39
CA THR A 2 7.33 -5.78 -7.64
C THR A 2 6.86 -7.23 -7.67
N PRO A 3 5.59 -7.51 -7.99
CA PRO A 3 5.14 -8.87 -8.28
C PRO A 3 6.01 -9.52 -9.36
N PHE A 4 6.20 -10.83 -9.28
CA PHE A 4 6.80 -11.56 -10.39
C PHE A 4 5.94 -11.41 -11.65
N SER A 5 6.55 -11.02 -12.77
CA SER A 5 5.86 -10.95 -14.07
C SER A 5 5.33 -12.31 -14.51
N GLU A 6 6.05 -13.39 -14.18
CA GLU A 6 5.67 -14.77 -14.47
C GLU A 6 5.91 -15.65 -13.23
N PRO A 7 4.95 -15.72 -12.29
CA PRO A 7 5.13 -16.48 -11.05
C PRO A 7 5.07 -18.00 -11.25
N GLY A 8 4.62 -18.48 -12.41
CA GLY A 8 4.31 -19.89 -12.65
C GLY A 8 3.04 -20.33 -11.90
N PRO A 9 2.73 -21.64 -11.87
CA PRO A 9 1.58 -22.17 -11.12
C PRO A 9 1.64 -21.81 -9.63
N ALA A 10 0.47 -21.61 -9.02
CA ALA A 10 0.35 -21.16 -7.63
C ALA A 10 0.98 -22.10 -6.60
N ASP A 11 1.14 -23.38 -6.94
CA ASP A 11 1.70 -24.41 -6.06
C ASP A 11 3.24 -24.43 -6.02
N THR A 12 3.87 -23.79 -7.01
CA THR A 12 5.33 -23.65 -7.02
C THR A 12 5.81 -22.79 -5.83
N PRO A 13 7.04 -22.99 -5.35
CA PRO A 13 7.71 -22.09 -4.40
C PRO A 13 7.51 -20.60 -4.69
N LYS A 14 7.67 -20.22 -5.95
CA LYS A 14 7.52 -18.86 -6.45
C LYS A 14 6.06 -18.38 -6.41
N GLY A 15 5.12 -19.24 -6.79
CA GLY A 15 3.67 -18.97 -6.70
C GLY A 15 3.21 -18.78 -5.26
N ARG A 16 3.64 -19.64 -4.33
CA ARG A 16 3.31 -19.54 -2.90
C ARG A 16 3.88 -18.28 -2.26
N TYR A 17 5.13 -17.94 -2.60
CA TYR A 17 5.73 -16.67 -2.21
C TYR A 17 4.92 -15.47 -2.71
N GLN A 18 4.56 -15.44 -4.00
CA GLN A 18 3.79 -14.36 -4.59
C GLN A 18 2.42 -14.20 -3.91
N LYS A 19 1.73 -15.31 -3.63
CA LYS A 19 0.45 -15.32 -2.91
C LYS A 19 0.60 -14.76 -1.49
N ALA A 20 1.62 -15.19 -0.75
CA ALA A 20 1.90 -14.69 0.60
C ALA A 20 2.22 -13.19 0.60
N GLN A 21 3.01 -12.74 -0.38
CA GLN A 21 3.35 -11.33 -0.55
C GLN A 21 2.11 -10.48 -0.84
N ILE A 22 1.26 -10.89 -1.79
CA ILE A 22 0.00 -10.20 -2.12
C ILE A 22 -0.89 -10.12 -0.88
N LYS A 23 -1.09 -11.25 -0.18
CA LYS A 23 -1.92 -11.29 1.03
C LYS A 23 -1.44 -10.30 2.09
N THR A 24 -0.13 -10.25 2.32
CA THR A 24 0.49 -9.33 3.28
C THR A 24 0.29 -7.87 2.86
N ARG A 25 0.53 -7.56 1.59
CA ARG A 25 0.35 -6.20 1.05
C ARG A 25 -1.10 -5.72 1.18
N ASN A 26 -2.07 -6.58 0.86
CA ASN A 26 -3.49 -6.27 0.95
C ASN A 26 -3.93 -5.91 2.38
N VAL A 27 -3.31 -6.47 3.42
CA VAL A 27 -3.59 -6.10 4.82
C VAL A 27 -3.11 -4.68 5.11
N VAL A 28 -1.87 -4.37 4.71
CA VAL A 28 -1.26 -3.05 4.93
C VAL A 28 -1.99 -1.96 4.12
N GLU A 29 -2.29 -2.22 2.85
CA GLU A 29 -3.03 -1.30 1.98
C GLU A 29 -4.43 -1.01 2.53
N ARG A 30 -5.14 -2.04 3.02
CA ARG A 30 -6.44 -1.84 3.69
C ARG A 30 -6.30 -0.99 4.95
N ALA A 31 -5.31 -1.26 5.80
CA ALA A 31 -5.07 -0.49 7.02
C ALA A 31 -4.81 1.00 6.71
N PHE A 32 -3.96 1.30 5.73
CA PHE A 32 -3.75 2.68 5.28
C PHE A 32 -5.00 3.29 4.65
N GLY A 33 -5.81 2.51 3.93
CA GLY A 33 -7.11 2.94 3.44
C GLY A 33 -8.08 3.33 4.57
N VAL A 34 -8.09 2.61 5.69
CA VAL A 34 -8.87 2.99 6.89
C VAL A 34 -8.35 4.30 7.48
N TRP A 35 -7.03 4.41 7.65
CA TRP A 35 -6.39 5.58 8.25
C TRP A 35 -6.64 6.85 7.47
N LYS A 36 -6.49 6.81 6.15
CA LYS A 36 -6.75 7.97 5.27
C LYS A 36 -8.20 8.44 5.31
N ARG A 37 -9.15 7.50 5.42
CA ARG A 37 -10.58 7.84 5.58
C ARG A 37 -10.91 8.39 6.96
N ARG A 38 -10.26 7.88 8.01
CA ARG A 38 -10.44 8.37 9.38
C ARG A 38 -9.77 9.73 9.60
N PHE A 39 -8.61 9.94 8.98
CA PHE A 39 -7.78 11.13 9.11
C PHE A 39 -7.44 11.68 7.70
N PRO A 40 -8.32 12.51 7.11
CA PRO A 40 -8.13 13.04 5.76
C PRO A 40 -6.81 13.80 5.55
N CYS A 41 -6.19 14.31 6.62
CA CYS A 41 -4.86 14.93 6.57
C CYS A 41 -3.77 13.99 6.05
N LEU A 42 -3.95 12.65 6.16
CA LEU A 42 -3.04 11.65 5.62
C LEU A 42 -3.22 11.41 4.11
N ASP A 43 -4.30 11.90 3.52
CA ASP A 43 -4.58 11.75 2.08
C ASP A 43 -4.31 13.03 1.29
N MET A 44 -4.56 14.20 1.89
CA MET A 44 -4.50 15.52 1.24
C MET A 44 -3.09 16.05 0.97
N GLY A 45 -2.03 15.31 1.33
CA GLY A 45 -0.64 15.77 1.24
C GLY A 45 -0.31 16.83 2.29
N MET A 46 0.53 16.49 3.27
CA MET A 46 0.86 17.41 4.37
C MET A 46 1.86 18.48 3.96
N GLN A 47 1.53 19.75 4.16
CA GLN A 47 2.41 20.90 3.92
C GLN A 47 3.12 21.35 5.21
N HIS A 48 3.72 20.40 5.94
CA HIS A 48 4.43 20.68 7.18
C HIS A 48 5.88 20.21 7.09
N LYS A 49 6.74 20.74 7.98
CA LYS A 49 8.12 20.24 8.13
C LYS A 49 8.09 18.74 8.48
N ALA A 50 9.07 17.97 8.01
CA ALA A 50 9.14 16.52 8.22
C ALA A 50 8.98 16.12 9.72
N LYS A 51 9.59 16.88 10.64
CA LYS A 51 9.42 16.68 12.09
C LYS A 51 7.95 16.71 12.51
N ASN A 52 7.17 17.65 11.99
CA ASN A 52 5.75 17.80 12.31
C ASN A 52 4.92 16.70 11.64
N ILE A 53 5.27 16.29 10.42
CA ILE A 53 4.61 15.17 9.73
C ILE A 53 4.70 13.89 10.57
N VAL A 54 5.89 13.58 11.11
CA VAL A 54 6.07 12.41 11.98
C VAL A 54 5.19 12.50 13.22
N LEU A 55 5.10 13.69 13.84
CA LEU A 55 4.22 13.91 15.00
C LEU A 55 2.75 13.72 14.65
N ILE A 56 2.29 14.24 13.51
CA ILE A 56 0.91 14.08 13.04
C ILE A 56 0.59 12.61 12.80
N ILE A 57 1.46 11.87 12.11
CA ILE A 57 1.28 10.43 11.87
C ILE A 57 1.23 9.66 13.19
N THR A 58 2.10 10.00 14.14
CA THR A 58 2.13 9.37 15.47
C THR A 58 0.84 9.64 16.26
N ALA A 59 0.33 10.87 16.22
CA ALA A 59 -0.94 11.23 16.85
C ALA A 59 -2.11 10.47 16.21
N CYS A 60 -2.15 10.37 14.88
CA CYS A 60 -3.15 9.57 14.16
C CYS A 60 -3.11 8.09 14.57
N ALA A 61 -1.91 7.53 14.78
CA ALA A 61 -1.73 6.16 15.26
C ALA A 61 -2.33 5.96 16.66
N ALA A 62 -2.01 6.86 17.59
CA ALA A 62 -2.53 6.79 18.96
C ALA A 62 -4.06 6.93 18.98
N LEU A 63 -4.62 7.88 18.21
CA LEU A 63 -6.06 8.07 18.10
C LEU A 63 -6.76 6.88 17.43
N HIS A 64 -6.12 6.25 16.43
CA HIS A 64 -6.64 5.03 15.83
C HIS A 64 -6.72 3.88 16.84
N ASN A 65 -5.65 3.67 17.61
CA ASN A 65 -5.62 2.63 18.63
C ASN A 65 -6.70 2.86 19.69
N LEU A 66 -6.91 4.11 20.10
CA LEU A 66 -7.99 4.48 21.02
C LEU A 66 -9.37 4.19 20.41
N ALA A 67 -9.59 4.55 19.14
CA ALA A 67 -10.85 4.24 18.44
C ALA A 67 -11.10 2.72 18.37
N CYS A 68 -10.06 1.91 18.12
CA CYS A 68 -10.17 0.45 18.15
C CYS A 68 -10.53 -0.08 19.55
N LEU A 69 -9.93 0.47 20.61
CA LEU A 69 -10.24 0.10 21.99
C LEU A 69 -11.70 0.43 22.35
N LEU A 70 -12.17 1.59 21.92
CA LEU A 70 -13.55 2.06 22.12
C LEU A 70 -14.56 1.37 21.19
N ARG A 71 -14.10 0.50 20.27
CA ARG A 71 -14.92 -0.18 19.25
C ARG A 71 -15.72 0.80 18.39
N GLU A 72 -15.14 1.97 18.12
CA GLU A 72 -15.70 2.95 17.19
C GLU A 72 -15.85 2.32 15.80
N PRO A 73 -16.98 2.55 15.10
CA PRO A 73 -17.17 2.01 13.77
C PRO A 73 -16.04 2.47 12.83
N GLU A 74 -15.68 1.59 11.91
CA GLU A 74 -14.79 1.95 10.81
C GLU A 74 -15.46 3.07 9.99
N PRO A 75 -14.69 4.06 9.48
CA PRO A 75 -15.27 5.02 8.55
C PRO A 75 -15.94 4.28 7.40
N PRO A 76 -16.99 4.83 6.78
CA PRO A 76 -17.58 4.21 5.60
C PRO A 76 -16.49 4.05 4.54
N ALA A 77 -16.56 2.95 3.76
CA ALA A 77 -15.74 2.86 2.56
C ALA A 77 -16.03 4.09 1.69
N GLN A 78 -14.98 4.70 1.13
CA GLN A 78 -15.19 5.75 0.14
C GLN A 78 -16.10 5.17 -0.95
N ARG A 79 -17.23 5.82 -1.22
CA ARG A 79 -17.98 5.54 -2.43
C ARG A 79 -17.00 5.80 -3.56
N VAL A 80 -16.66 4.78 -4.33
CA VAL A 80 -15.97 4.97 -5.60
C VAL A 80 -16.84 5.99 -6.34
N PRO A 81 -16.33 7.18 -6.72
CA PRO A 81 -17.12 8.09 -7.50
C PRO A 81 -17.64 7.32 -8.70
N GLN A 82 -18.97 7.14 -8.79
CA GLN A 82 -19.60 6.81 -10.06
C GLN A 82 -19.05 7.84 -11.06
N PRO A 83 -18.67 7.47 -12.29
CA PRO A 83 -18.14 8.42 -13.25
C PRO A 83 -19.22 9.46 -13.56
N THR A 84 -19.23 10.56 -12.81
CA THR A 84 -20.05 11.74 -13.09
C THR A 84 -19.36 12.49 -14.22
N PRO A 85 -20.05 12.88 -15.31
CA PRO A 85 -19.39 13.35 -16.52
C PRO A 85 -18.52 14.60 -16.35
N ASN A 86 -18.73 15.41 -15.30
CA ASN A 86 -18.31 16.82 -15.30
C ASN A 86 -17.57 17.30 -14.04
N HIS A 87 -16.86 16.43 -13.33
CA HIS A 87 -15.78 16.93 -12.48
C HIS A 87 -14.49 16.72 -13.23
N THR A 88 -13.93 17.82 -13.75
CA THR A 88 -12.53 17.92 -14.15
C THR A 88 -11.71 17.62 -12.91
N VAL A 89 -11.50 16.33 -12.63
CA VAL A 89 -10.39 15.87 -11.82
C VAL A 89 -9.21 16.45 -12.58
N ALA A 90 -8.57 17.48 -12.01
CA ALA A 90 -7.20 17.77 -12.34
C ALA A 90 -6.42 16.53 -11.89
N THR A 91 -6.52 15.46 -12.68
CA THR A 91 -5.56 14.41 -12.76
C THR A 91 -4.35 15.20 -13.16
N ARG A 92 -3.55 15.55 -12.16
CA ARG A 92 -2.18 15.93 -12.39
C ARG A 92 -1.64 14.69 -13.07
N THR A 93 -1.69 14.67 -14.40
CA THR A 93 -1.08 13.65 -15.22
C THR A 93 0.38 13.85 -14.90
N VAL A 94 0.83 13.16 -13.86
CA VAL A 94 2.24 12.89 -13.69
C VAL A 94 2.53 12.14 -14.97
N HIS A 95 3.15 12.82 -15.93
CA HIS A 95 3.88 12.14 -16.97
C HIS A 95 4.96 11.39 -16.20
N LEU A 96 4.59 10.22 -15.70
CA LEU A 96 5.56 9.28 -15.22
C LEU A 96 6.40 9.03 -16.46
N PRO A 97 7.73 9.22 -16.40
CA PRO A 97 8.58 8.68 -17.43
C PRO A 97 8.18 7.22 -17.64
N PRO A 98 8.36 6.65 -18.85
CA PRO A 98 8.16 5.22 -19.07
C PRO A 98 8.73 4.52 -17.86
N VAL A 99 7.90 3.77 -17.13
CA VAL A 99 8.34 3.08 -15.92
C VAL A 99 9.48 2.23 -16.42
N ASP A 100 10.71 2.71 -16.21
CA ASP A 100 11.93 1.96 -16.44
C ASP A 100 11.60 0.68 -15.71
N ARG A 101 11.42 -0.42 -16.48
CA ARG A 101 11.03 -1.71 -15.90
C ARG A 101 11.99 -1.85 -14.75
N LEU A 102 11.48 -1.70 -13.51
CA LEU A 102 12.30 -1.65 -12.31
C LEU A 102 12.84 -3.06 -12.21
N THR A 103 13.94 -3.29 -12.92
CA THR A 103 14.68 -4.52 -12.89
C THR A 103 15.14 -4.55 -11.45
N ASP A 104 14.56 -5.48 -10.69
CA ASP A 104 15.01 -5.71 -9.34
C ASP A 104 16.54 -5.76 -9.37
N SER A 105 17.18 -4.94 -8.54
CA SER A 105 18.64 -4.95 -8.43
C SER A 105 19.11 -6.40 -8.32
N ARG A 106 20.23 -6.75 -8.98
CA ARG A 106 20.75 -8.13 -8.98
C ARG A 106 20.79 -8.73 -7.56
N SER A 107 21.18 -7.91 -6.58
CA SER A 107 21.18 -8.28 -5.16
C SER A 107 19.78 -8.58 -4.60
N GLY A 108 18.78 -7.78 -4.97
CA GLY A 108 17.39 -7.96 -4.55
C GLY A 108 16.75 -9.23 -5.13
N ASN A 109 17.05 -9.55 -6.40
CA ASN A 109 16.62 -10.80 -7.02
C ASN A 109 17.25 -12.02 -6.35
N GLN A 110 18.56 -11.97 -6.08
CA GLN A 110 19.26 -13.07 -5.43
C GLN A 110 18.74 -13.31 -4.00
N ALA A 111 18.56 -12.24 -3.21
CA ALA A 111 17.99 -12.32 -1.87
C ALA A 111 16.57 -12.92 -1.90
N ARG A 112 15.74 -12.52 -2.86
CA ARG A 112 14.40 -13.07 -3.05
C ARG A 112 14.45 -14.55 -3.41
N HIS A 113 15.32 -14.96 -4.32
CA HIS A 113 15.48 -16.36 -4.71
C HIS A 113 15.91 -17.23 -3.52
N LEU A 114 16.86 -16.76 -2.71
CA LEU A 114 17.29 -17.45 -1.50
C LEU A 114 16.15 -17.59 -0.47
N LEU A 115 15.38 -16.52 -0.27
CA LEU A 115 14.21 -16.54 0.64
C LEU A 115 13.15 -17.56 0.19
N ILE A 116 12.85 -17.58 -1.11
CA ILE A 116 11.88 -18.51 -1.71
C ILE A 116 12.35 -19.95 -1.50
N ARG A 117 13.60 -20.25 -1.86
CA ARG A 117 14.18 -21.59 -1.71
C ARG A 117 14.18 -22.07 -0.25
N LYS A 118 14.44 -21.16 0.71
CA LYS A 118 14.51 -21.49 2.13
C LYS A 118 13.15 -21.69 2.79
N SER A 119 12.14 -20.93 2.36
CA SER A 119 10.90 -20.74 3.15
C SER A 119 9.63 -21.21 2.44
N PHE A 120 9.69 -21.49 1.14
CA PHE A 120 8.55 -21.87 0.32
C PHE A 120 8.89 -23.15 -0.47
N THR A 121 9.03 -24.30 0.20
CA THR A 121 9.28 -25.63 -0.41
C THR A 121 8.02 -26.41 -0.66
#